data_AF-A0A061J1D0-F1
#
_entry.id   AF-A0A061J1D0-F1
#
_cell.length_a   1.000
_cell.length_b   1.000
_cell.length_c   1.000
_cell.angle_alpha   90.00
_cell.angle_beta   90.00
_cell.angle_gamma   90.00
#
_symmetry.space_group_name_H-M   'P 1'
#
loop_
_entity.id
_entity.type
_entity.pdbx_description
1 polymer ?
#
loop_
_entity_poly.entity_id
_entity_poly.type
_entity_poly.pdbx_seq_one_letter_code
_entity_poly.pdbx_strand_id
1 'polypeptide(L)'
;MEEFYNNPFHCDPAMDEVCYASVQFLSPETSPVGAECFKDGDFFRVSSALRFQTQLSEALRANSTLRSTYEVHIETQRREIDRLGEENNELQKKLTRMESQLRSVTLEKDCSAMAYKRESEKNVILEEKVRALENELNSLERRTRDLRAAYHTSPQHADEHETHLSHIRPLRLQQSQYSDDQESITPSSHRNDRARYSLEATHLGPEWSARHSEPQEWRAAEGTAASKRSETANSIKMGSARRDANYSAKATAYPTQNVEDKYATVKELERRLLQESQAKDEIEKQLQKMESSRIRNGAERAKKIALERGFLAAQQTVGEIRMRLRSLAALVR
;
A
#
# COMPACT_ATOMS: atom_id res chain seq x y z
N MET A 1 19.86 -8.65 5.31
CA MET A 1 19.37 -9.29 6.56
C MET A 1 20.47 -9.44 7.61
N GLU A 2 21.73 -9.12 7.32
CA GLU A 2 22.85 -9.22 8.29
C GLU A 2 23.03 -8.01 9.21
N GLU A 3 22.42 -6.85 8.91
CA GLU A 3 22.61 -5.63 9.72
C GLU A 3 21.80 -5.61 11.03
N PHE A 4 20.86 -6.55 11.24
CA PHE A 4 20.08 -6.67 12.47
C PHE A 4 20.83 -7.35 13.63
N TYR A 5 22.05 -7.84 13.41
CA TYR A 5 22.89 -8.48 14.43
C TYR A 5 24.00 -7.57 14.96
N ASN A 6 24.06 -6.30 14.55
CA ASN A 6 24.92 -5.31 15.19
C ASN A 6 24.27 -4.84 16.50
N ASN A 7 24.25 -5.73 17.48
CA ASN A 7 23.83 -5.42 18.83
C ASN A 7 24.91 -4.53 19.48
N PRO A 8 24.65 -3.24 19.76
CA PRO A 8 25.62 -2.38 20.45
C PRO A 8 25.89 -2.82 21.90
N PHE A 9 25.13 -3.82 22.40
CA PHE A 9 25.32 -4.46 23.70
C PHE A 9 26.19 -5.73 23.63
N HIS A 10 27.02 -5.90 22.60
CA HIS A 10 28.07 -6.94 22.67
C HIS A 10 28.94 -6.62 23.88
N CYS A 11 28.77 -7.47 24.90
CA CYS A 11 29.34 -7.44 26.24
C CYS A 11 30.68 -6.72 26.29
N ASP A 12 30.68 -5.49 26.80
CA ASP A 12 31.91 -4.88 27.30
C ASP A 12 32.36 -5.76 28.48
N PRO A 13 33.47 -6.51 28.39
CA PRO A 13 33.91 -7.41 29.44
C PRO A 13 34.13 -6.67 30.78
N ALA A 14 34.34 -5.35 30.72
CA ALA A 14 34.48 -4.50 31.89
C ALA A 14 33.18 -4.36 32.72
N MET A 15 32.00 -4.53 32.11
CA MET A 15 30.72 -4.40 32.83
C MET A 15 30.36 -5.66 33.62
N ASP A 16 30.86 -6.83 33.23
CA ASP A 16 30.67 -8.07 33.99
C ASP A 16 31.51 -8.08 35.29
N GLU A 17 32.67 -7.41 35.31
CA GLU A 17 33.49 -7.29 36.52
C GLU A 17 32.84 -6.41 37.60
N VAL A 18 32.02 -5.43 37.22
CA VAL A 18 31.33 -4.54 38.18
C VAL A 18 30.13 -5.23 38.85
N CYS A 19 29.47 -6.16 38.17
CA CYS A 19 28.33 -6.89 38.71
C CYS A 19 28.74 -8.12 39.55
N TYR A 20 29.98 -8.60 39.39
CA TYR A 20 30.56 -9.73 40.13
C TYR A 20 31.76 -9.35 41.00
N ALA A 21 31.80 -8.11 41.51
CA ALA A 21 32.65 -7.76 42.65
C ALA A 21 32.16 -8.53 43.90
N SER A 22 32.49 -9.82 43.91
CA SER A 22 32.28 -10.74 45.00
C SER A 22 32.94 -10.12 46.22
N VAL A 23 32.14 -9.90 47.25
CA VAL A 23 32.61 -9.54 48.58
C VAL A 23 33.56 -10.66 49.01
N GLN A 24 34.86 -10.49 48.74
CA GLN A 24 35.90 -11.36 49.27
C GLN A 24 35.90 -11.14 50.78
N PHE A 25 35.14 -11.98 51.49
CA PHE A 25 35.34 -12.20 52.90
C PHE A 25 36.74 -12.79 53.04
N LEU A 26 37.68 -11.97 53.52
CA LEU A 26 38.98 -12.43 53.98
C LEU A 26 38.74 -13.42 55.13
N SER A 27 38.72 -14.71 54.80
CA SER A 27 38.77 -15.78 55.79
C SER A 27 40.16 -15.79 56.41
N PRO A 28 40.30 -15.59 57.74
CA PRO A 28 41.60 -15.61 58.39
C PRO A 28 41.97 -17.06 58.69
N GLU A 29 42.57 -17.75 57.70
CA GLU A 29 43.26 -19.02 57.96
C GLU A 29 44.77 -18.80 58.14
N THR A 30 45.27 -19.48 59.17
CA THR A 30 46.53 -19.29 59.88
C THR A 30 47.74 -19.99 59.25
N SER A 31 48.78 -19.19 58.92
CA SER A 31 50.23 -19.35 59.29
C SER A 31 51.14 -20.41 58.60
N PRO A 32 52.50 -20.39 58.74
CA PRO A 32 53.46 -19.29 59.06
C PRO A 32 54.72 -19.25 58.15
N VAL A 33 55.64 -18.32 58.47
CA VAL A 33 57.10 -18.30 58.25
C VAL A 33 57.63 -17.48 57.07
N GLY A 34 58.33 -16.40 57.41
CA GLY A 34 59.14 -15.62 56.47
C GLY A 34 59.18 -14.16 56.88
N ALA A 35 59.99 -13.85 57.90
CA ALA A 35 60.21 -12.50 58.38
C ALA A 35 60.78 -11.60 57.27
N GLU A 36 60.13 -10.47 57.00
CA GLU A 36 60.86 -9.22 56.86
C GLU A 36 60.00 -8.02 57.25
N CYS A 37 60.69 -7.12 57.94
CA CYS A 37 60.21 -6.04 58.77
C CYS A 37 59.78 -4.85 57.91
N PHE A 38 58.49 -4.75 57.58
CA PHE A 38 57.89 -3.48 57.20
C PHE A 38 57.04 -2.97 58.36
N LYS A 39 57.61 -2.01 59.10
CA LYS A 39 56.88 -1.18 60.05
C LYS A 39 55.90 -0.30 59.27
N ASP A 40 54.71 -0.82 59.04
CA ASP A 40 53.55 -0.04 58.62
C ASP A 40 52.48 -0.08 59.72
N GLY A 41 52.95 0.18 60.93
CA GLY A 41 52.11 0.29 62.12
C GLY A 41 51.64 1.72 62.26
N ASP A 42 50.57 2.08 61.54
CA ASP A 42 49.60 3.10 61.97
C ASP A 42 48.36 3.19 61.04
N PHE A 43 48.34 2.54 59.88
CA PHE A 43 47.19 2.58 58.96
C PHE A 43 45.97 1.75 59.40
N PHE A 44 46.10 0.85 60.38
CA PHE A 44 45.00 -0.05 60.79
C PHE A 44 44.08 0.52 61.87
N ARG A 45 44.33 1.72 62.40
CA ARG A 45 43.50 2.32 63.46
C ARG A 45 42.30 3.13 62.98
N VAL A 46 41.96 3.06 61.69
CA VAL A 46 40.64 3.47 61.23
C VAL A 46 39.62 2.49 61.80
N SER A 47 38.83 2.96 62.75
CA SER A 47 37.74 2.21 63.39
C SER A 47 36.89 1.52 62.31
N SER A 48 36.62 0.22 62.46
CA SER A 48 35.87 -0.57 61.47
C SER A 48 34.55 0.10 61.05
N ALA A 49 33.91 0.81 61.99
CA ALA A 49 32.74 1.63 61.74
C ALA A 49 32.95 2.71 60.65
N LEU A 50 34.10 3.39 60.64
CA LEU A 50 34.40 4.41 59.64
C LEU A 50 34.58 3.80 58.25
N ARG A 51 35.16 2.60 58.13
CA ARG A 51 35.29 1.91 56.83
C ARG A 51 33.93 1.54 56.26
N PHE A 52 33.04 0.97 57.07
CA PHE A 52 31.68 0.64 56.63
C PHE A 52 30.89 1.90 56.25
N GLN A 53 31.06 3.00 56.98
CA GLN A 53 30.45 4.27 56.64
C GLN A 53 30.96 4.81 55.29
N THR A 54 32.27 4.75 55.03
CA THR A 54 32.85 5.14 53.75
C THR A 54 32.31 4.27 52.61
N GLN A 55 32.31 2.93 52.77
CA GLN A 55 31.79 2.00 51.77
C GLN A 55 30.30 2.26 51.47
N LEU A 56 29.48 2.50 52.50
CA LEU A 56 28.07 2.84 52.30
C LEU A 56 27.91 4.17 51.56
N SER A 57 28.69 5.19 51.92
CA SER A 57 28.63 6.49 51.25
C SER A 57 29.07 6.41 49.78
N GLU A 58 30.05 5.56 49.48
CA GLU A 58 30.54 5.31 48.13
C GLU A 58 29.51 4.54 47.31
N ALA A 59 28.92 3.48 47.89
CA ALA A 59 27.84 2.73 47.27
C ALA A 59 26.62 3.61 46.97
N LEU A 60 26.23 4.51 47.89
CA LEU A 60 25.16 5.47 47.67
C LEU A 60 25.49 6.46 46.55
N ARG A 61 26.73 6.94 46.48
CA ARG A 61 27.20 7.82 45.40
C ARG A 61 27.18 7.12 44.05
N ALA A 62 27.72 5.89 43.97
CA ALA A 62 27.70 5.07 42.76
C ALA A 62 26.27 4.77 42.30
N ASN A 63 25.37 4.44 43.23
CA ASN A 63 23.95 4.22 42.92
C ASN A 63 23.29 5.50 42.37
N SER A 64 23.59 6.66 42.97
CA SER A 64 23.10 7.95 42.48
C SER A 64 23.59 8.26 41.06
N THR A 65 24.87 8.00 40.78
CA THR A 65 25.44 8.17 39.43
C THR A 65 24.78 7.24 38.44
N LEU A 66 24.62 5.95 38.77
CA LEU A 66 23.95 4.98 37.92
C LEU A 66 22.51 5.39 37.62
N ARG A 67 21.73 5.81 38.63
CA ARG A 67 20.37 6.32 38.43
C ARG A 67 20.35 7.48 37.44
N SER A 68 21.22 8.47 37.62
CA SER A 68 21.32 9.61 36.71
C SER A 68 21.67 9.17 35.28
N THR A 69 22.59 8.22 35.09
CA THR A 69 22.92 7.70 33.76
C THR A 69 21.74 7.00 33.09
N TYR A 70 20.98 6.19 33.84
CA TYR A 70 19.78 5.54 33.32
C TYR A 70 18.67 6.53 33.00
N GLU A 71 18.48 7.57 33.82
CA GLU A 71 17.51 8.64 33.54
C GLU A 71 17.83 9.35 32.22
N VAL A 72 19.09 9.72 31.99
CA VAL A 72 19.54 10.33 30.72
C VAL A 72 19.33 9.38 29.54
N HIS A 73 19.59 8.08 29.72
CA HIS A 73 19.38 7.08 28.68
C HIS A 73 17.90 6.92 28.33
N ILE A 74 17.02 6.79 29.34
CA ILE A 74 15.56 6.72 29.15
C ILE A 74 15.06 7.96 28.40
N GLU A 75 15.54 9.16 28.78
CA GLU A 75 15.13 10.39 28.12
C GLU A 75 15.63 10.47 26.67
N THR A 76 16.82 9.95 26.38
CA THR A 76 17.34 9.85 25.02
C THR A 76 16.53 8.88 24.17
N GLN A 77 16.15 7.73 24.72
CA GLN A 77 15.27 6.77 24.05
C GLN A 77 13.88 7.36 23.77
N ARG A 78 13.31 8.15 24.71
CA ARG A 78 12.03 8.84 24.49
C ARG A 78 12.10 9.80 23.31
N ARG A 79 13.14 10.65 23.26
CA ARG A 79 13.34 11.57 22.12
C ARG A 79 13.50 10.83 20.79
N GLU A 80 14.18 9.69 20.79
CA GLU A 80 14.34 8.89 19.57
C GLU A 80 13.01 8.26 19.12
N ILE A 81 12.18 7.79 20.06
CA ILE A 81 10.83 7.30 19.75
C ILE A 81 9.98 8.42 19.11
N ASP A 82 10.04 9.64 19.64
CA ASP A 82 9.31 10.78 19.09
C ASP A 82 9.79 11.11 17.67
N ARG A 83 11.12 11.17 17.46
CA ARG A 83 11.73 11.40 16.14
C ARG A 83 11.30 10.34 15.12
N LEU A 84 11.35 9.06 15.49
CA LEU A 84 10.90 7.96 14.64
C LEU A 84 9.39 8.03 14.39
N GLY A 85 8.60 8.52 15.34
CA GLY A 85 7.18 8.78 15.18
C GLY A 85 6.89 9.84 14.11
N GLU A 86 7.64 10.94 14.12
CA GLU A 86 7.55 11.99 13.08
C GLU A 86 7.94 11.47 11.70
N GLU A 87 9.03 10.72 11.60
CA GLU A 87 9.51 10.12 10.35
C GLU A 87 8.48 9.13 9.78
N ASN A 88 7.90 8.27 10.63
CA ASN A 88 6.85 7.35 10.24
C ASN A 88 5.59 8.09 9.72
N ASN A 89 5.20 9.17 10.39
CA ASN A 89 4.09 10.01 9.93
C ASN A 89 4.37 10.64 8.56
N GLU A 90 5.59 11.07 8.29
CA GLU A 90 5.97 11.65 7.01
C GLU A 90 6.02 10.61 5.89
N LEU A 91 6.56 9.42 6.16
CA LEU A 91 6.52 8.29 5.23
C LEU A 91 5.08 7.88 4.90
N GLN A 92 4.19 7.87 5.90
CA GLN A 92 2.78 7.58 5.67
C GLN A 92 2.11 8.62 4.77
N LYS A 93 2.40 9.91 4.94
CA LYS A 93 1.87 10.96 4.05
C LYS A 93 2.37 10.76 2.61
N LYS A 94 3.65 10.42 2.43
CA LYS A 94 4.22 10.11 1.12
C LYS A 94 3.54 8.91 0.48
N LEU A 95 3.31 7.83 1.24
CA LEU A 95 2.58 6.66 0.79
C LEU A 95 1.17 7.03 0.30
N THR A 96 0.39 7.74 1.11
CA THR A 96 -0.97 8.17 0.73
C THR A 96 -0.98 9.03 -0.55
N ARG A 97 0.03 9.90 -0.72
CA ARG A 97 0.18 10.72 -1.94
C ARG A 97 0.46 9.84 -3.16
N MET A 98 1.40 8.92 -3.06
CA MET A 98 1.75 7.99 -4.15
C MET A 98 0.57 7.09 -4.53
N GLU A 99 -0.18 6.57 -3.54
CA GLU A 99 -1.39 5.80 -3.79
C GLU A 99 -2.47 6.63 -4.52
N SER A 100 -2.62 7.91 -4.17
CA SER A 100 -3.53 8.81 -4.86
C SER A 100 -3.10 9.04 -6.31
N GLN A 101 -1.80 9.23 -6.56
CA GLN A 101 -1.26 9.38 -7.91
C GLN A 101 -1.47 8.11 -8.73
N LEU A 102 -1.22 6.93 -8.16
CA LEU A 102 -1.45 5.65 -8.82
C LEU A 102 -2.92 5.46 -9.23
N ARG A 103 -3.87 5.80 -8.34
CA ARG A 103 -5.31 5.78 -8.65
C ARG A 103 -5.66 6.73 -9.80
N SER A 104 -5.07 7.93 -9.81
CA SER A 104 -5.27 8.91 -10.89
C SER A 104 -4.78 8.41 -12.24
N VAL A 105 -3.54 7.90 -12.30
CA VAL A 105 -2.94 7.37 -13.54
C VAL A 105 -3.72 6.14 -14.05
N THR A 106 -4.21 5.31 -13.14
CA THR A 106 -5.05 4.15 -13.50
C THR A 106 -6.35 4.60 -14.14
N LEU A 107 -7.02 5.61 -13.58
CA LEU A 107 -8.23 6.19 -14.17
C LEU A 107 -7.96 6.79 -15.56
N GLU A 108 -6.86 7.53 -15.73
CA GLU A 108 -6.47 8.14 -17.00
C GLU A 108 -6.21 7.08 -18.08
N LYS A 109 -5.53 5.99 -17.72
CA LYS A 109 -5.33 4.82 -18.58
C LYS A 109 -6.65 4.23 -19.04
N ASP A 110 -7.59 4.01 -18.12
CA ASP A 110 -8.90 3.41 -18.45
C ASP A 110 -9.73 4.34 -19.36
N CYS A 111 -9.69 5.65 -19.11
CA CYS A 111 -10.29 6.65 -19.99
C CYS A 111 -9.69 6.61 -21.40
N SER A 112 -8.36 6.56 -21.51
CA SER A 112 -7.64 6.48 -22.77
C SER A 112 -7.95 5.18 -23.52
N ALA A 113 -8.02 4.05 -22.81
CA ALA A 113 -8.38 2.76 -23.38
C ALA A 113 -9.81 2.74 -23.95
N MET A 114 -10.78 3.35 -23.24
CA MET A 114 -12.14 3.50 -23.75
C MET A 114 -12.21 4.42 -24.96
N ALA A 115 -11.45 5.52 -24.97
CA ALA A 115 -11.38 6.43 -26.12
C ALA A 115 -10.81 5.72 -27.35
N TYR A 116 -9.70 5.01 -27.19
CA TYR A 116 -9.10 4.20 -28.25
C TYR A 116 -10.08 3.15 -28.79
N LYS A 117 -10.81 2.45 -27.90
CA LYS A 117 -11.81 1.46 -28.32
C LYS A 117 -12.90 2.09 -29.21
N ARG A 118 -13.45 3.24 -28.82
CA ARG A 118 -14.46 3.95 -29.63
C ARG A 118 -13.92 4.37 -31.00
N GLU A 119 -12.69 4.88 -31.06
CA GLU A 119 -12.09 5.25 -32.35
C GLU A 119 -11.81 4.01 -33.21
N SER A 120 -11.40 2.89 -32.62
CA SER A 120 -11.23 1.63 -33.35
C SER A 120 -12.55 1.11 -33.94
N GLU A 121 -13.66 1.18 -33.19
CA GLU A 121 -15.00 0.81 -33.68
C GLU A 121 -15.46 1.73 -34.82
N LYS A 122 -15.19 3.03 -34.71
CA LYS A 122 -15.46 4.02 -35.76
C LYS A 122 -14.63 3.75 -37.02
N ASN A 123 -13.36 3.39 -36.87
CA ASN A 123 -12.49 3.04 -37.99
C ASN A 123 -13.00 1.80 -38.73
N VAL A 124 -13.47 0.77 -38.01
CA VAL A 124 -14.11 -0.41 -38.63
C VAL A 124 -15.30 -0.01 -39.49
N ILE A 125 -16.18 0.86 -38.99
CA ILE A 125 -17.35 1.35 -39.76
C ILE A 125 -16.91 2.15 -41.00
N LEU A 126 -15.84 2.94 -40.89
CA LEU A 126 -15.30 3.69 -42.03
C LEU A 126 -14.68 2.76 -43.07
N GLU A 127 -13.96 1.72 -42.65
CA GLU A 127 -13.41 0.69 -43.55
C GLU A 127 -14.51 -0.05 -44.31
N GLU A 128 -15.62 -0.38 -43.64
CA GLU A 128 -16.79 -0.97 -44.30
C GLU A 128 -17.41 -0.04 -45.35
N LYS A 129 -17.51 1.26 -45.06
CA LYS A 129 -18.00 2.26 -46.02
C LYS A 129 -17.06 2.42 -47.22
N VAL A 130 -15.74 2.47 -46.98
CA VAL A 130 -14.75 2.53 -48.05
C VAL A 130 -14.89 1.32 -48.96
N ARG A 131 -14.99 0.11 -48.38
CA ARG A 131 -15.20 -1.12 -49.15
C ARG A 131 -16.50 -1.10 -49.97
N ALA A 132 -17.59 -0.57 -49.41
CA ALA A 132 -18.85 -0.42 -50.14
C ALA A 132 -18.72 0.53 -51.35
N LEU A 133 -18.10 1.69 -51.15
CA LEU A 133 -17.85 2.66 -52.21
C LEU A 133 -16.90 2.13 -53.29
N GLU A 134 -15.87 1.37 -52.92
CA GLU A 134 -14.98 0.69 -53.87
C GLU A 134 -15.75 -0.31 -54.74
N ASN A 135 -16.68 -1.07 -54.16
CA ASN A 135 -17.54 -2.00 -54.91
C ASN A 135 -18.46 -1.27 -55.89
N GLU A 136 -19.03 -0.13 -55.48
CA GLU A 136 -19.87 0.72 -56.34
C GLU A 136 -19.07 1.31 -57.51
N LEU A 137 -17.87 1.83 -57.23
CA LEU A 137 -16.96 2.34 -58.26
C LEU A 137 -16.60 1.23 -59.26
N ASN A 138 -16.21 0.06 -58.78
CA ASN A 138 -15.90 -1.10 -59.62
C ASN A 138 -17.10 -1.56 -60.47
N SER A 139 -18.33 -1.40 -59.97
CA SER A 139 -19.56 -1.68 -60.69
C SER A 139 -19.82 -0.64 -61.80
N LEU A 140 -19.65 0.65 -61.49
CA LEU A 140 -19.74 1.74 -62.46
C LEU A 140 -18.70 1.62 -63.57
N GLU A 141 -17.46 1.28 -63.23
CA GLU A 141 -16.41 1.06 -64.23
C GLU A 141 -16.73 -0.12 -65.15
N ARG A 142 -17.23 -1.23 -64.60
CA ARG A 142 -17.68 -2.38 -65.40
C ARG A 142 -18.77 -1.96 -66.39
N ARG A 143 -19.84 -1.30 -65.91
CA ARG A 143 -20.91 -0.78 -66.77
C ARG A 143 -20.39 0.17 -67.85
N THR A 144 -19.44 1.04 -67.51
CA THR A 144 -18.82 1.97 -68.46
C THR A 144 -18.01 1.24 -69.54
N ARG A 145 -17.28 0.19 -69.15
CA ARG A 145 -16.54 -0.68 -70.09
C ARG A 145 -17.51 -1.43 -71.01
N ASP A 146 -18.60 -1.98 -70.47
CA ASP A 146 -19.63 -2.69 -71.24
C ASP A 146 -20.33 -1.74 -72.24
N LEU A 147 -20.71 -0.53 -71.80
CA LEU A 147 -21.27 0.50 -72.67
C LEU A 147 -20.30 0.87 -73.79
N ARG A 148 -19.02 1.11 -73.46
CA ARG A 148 -17.99 1.42 -74.46
C ARG A 148 -17.85 0.29 -75.49
N ALA A 149 -17.86 -0.97 -75.04
CA ALA A 149 -17.80 -2.14 -75.92
C ALA A 149 -19.05 -2.23 -76.84
N ALA A 150 -20.25 -1.96 -76.31
CA ALA A 150 -21.48 -1.92 -77.08
C ALA A 150 -21.46 -0.82 -78.17
N TYR A 151 -20.93 0.36 -77.86
CA TYR A 151 -20.76 1.44 -78.85
C TYR A 151 -19.78 1.08 -79.96
N HIS A 152 -18.68 0.39 -79.65
CA HIS A 152 -17.72 -0.05 -80.66
C HIS A 152 -18.21 -1.21 -81.54
N THR A 153 -19.25 -1.93 -81.12
CA THR A 153 -19.86 -3.05 -81.88
C THR A 153 -21.10 -2.64 -82.66
N SER A 154 -21.55 -1.38 -82.57
CA SER A 154 -22.58 -0.84 -83.46
C SER A 154 -22.07 -0.92 -84.91
N PRO A 155 -22.76 -1.63 -85.82
CA PRO A 155 -22.34 -1.72 -87.20
C PRO A 155 -22.23 -0.30 -87.77
N GLN A 156 -21.03 0.08 -88.21
CA GLN A 156 -20.92 1.13 -89.21
C GLN A 156 -21.66 0.60 -90.43
N HIS A 157 -22.93 0.97 -90.56
CA HIS A 157 -23.62 0.93 -91.83
C HIS A 157 -22.80 1.83 -92.76
N ALA A 158 -21.92 1.19 -93.54
CA ALA A 158 -21.44 1.75 -94.78
C ALA A 158 -22.67 1.86 -95.68
N ASP A 159 -23.37 2.98 -95.57
CA ASP A 159 -24.22 3.45 -96.64
C ASP A 159 -23.70 4.84 -97.00
N GLU A 160 -22.96 4.84 -98.11
CA GLU A 160 -22.53 6.03 -98.82
C GLU A 160 -23.79 6.80 -99.21
N HIS A 161 -24.10 7.92 -98.56
CA HIS A 161 -24.74 9.04 -99.25
C HIS A 161 -24.44 10.35 -98.53
N GLU A 162 -23.70 11.20 -99.25
CA GLU A 162 -23.50 12.62 -98.98
C GLU A 162 -24.84 13.32 -98.69
N THR A 163 -25.00 13.95 -97.52
CA THR A 163 -25.72 15.25 -97.44
C THR A 163 -25.49 15.96 -96.10
N HIS A 164 -24.86 17.14 -96.21
CA HIS A 164 -25.09 18.37 -95.46
C HIS A 164 -25.26 18.36 -93.91
N LEU A 165 -24.18 18.82 -93.26
CA LEU A 165 -24.16 19.93 -92.29
C LEU A 165 -25.51 20.31 -91.67
N SER A 166 -25.73 19.91 -90.41
CA SER A 166 -26.35 20.82 -89.45
C SER A 166 -25.77 20.65 -88.05
N HIS A 167 -25.25 21.77 -87.59
CA HIS A 167 -24.58 22.05 -86.34
C HIS A 167 -25.55 21.87 -85.17
N ILE A 168 -25.51 20.71 -84.50
CA ILE A 168 -26.23 20.49 -83.24
C ILE A 168 -25.29 20.83 -82.08
N ARG A 169 -25.56 22.01 -81.53
CA ARG A 169 -24.97 22.63 -80.34
C ARG A 169 -25.10 21.70 -79.12
N PRO A 170 -24.04 21.46 -78.32
CA PRO A 170 -24.19 20.72 -77.07
C PRO A 170 -25.00 21.55 -76.08
N LEU A 171 -26.16 21.01 -75.69
CA LEU A 171 -27.03 21.58 -74.66
C LEU A 171 -26.27 21.54 -73.33
N ARG A 172 -25.85 22.72 -72.87
CA ARG A 172 -25.25 22.95 -71.56
C ARG A 172 -26.27 22.53 -70.50
N LEU A 173 -26.03 21.38 -69.85
CA LEU A 173 -26.81 20.92 -68.71
C LEU A 173 -26.76 21.98 -67.61
N GLN A 174 -27.91 22.63 -67.45
CA GLN A 174 -28.23 23.57 -66.41
C GLN A 174 -28.23 22.80 -65.09
N GLN A 175 -27.18 23.00 -64.30
CA GLN A 175 -27.05 22.46 -62.96
C GLN A 175 -28.13 23.11 -62.10
N SER A 176 -29.17 22.34 -61.76
CA SER A 176 -30.28 22.80 -60.94
C SER A 176 -29.77 23.10 -59.52
N GLN A 177 -29.91 24.36 -59.14
CA GLN A 177 -30.14 24.77 -57.77
C GLN A 177 -31.53 24.26 -57.32
N TYR A 178 -31.74 24.21 -56.00
CA TYR A 178 -32.86 23.65 -55.20
C TYR A 178 -32.57 22.24 -54.66
N SER A 179 -32.09 22.09 -53.42
CA SER A 179 -32.77 22.29 -52.12
C SER A 179 -33.35 20.97 -51.64
N ASP A 180 -32.77 20.42 -50.58
CA ASP A 180 -33.53 19.66 -49.60
C ASP A 180 -32.94 19.92 -48.21
N ASP A 181 -33.54 20.90 -47.54
CA ASP A 181 -33.61 20.95 -46.09
C ASP A 181 -34.51 19.79 -45.66
N GLN A 182 -33.93 18.71 -45.13
CA GLN A 182 -34.69 17.79 -44.29
C GLN A 182 -33.92 17.45 -43.02
N GLU A 183 -34.46 18.06 -41.97
CA GLU A 183 -34.25 17.85 -40.55
C GLU A 183 -34.00 16.38 -40.18
N SER A 184 -32.87 16.13 -39.50
CA SER A 184 -32.84 15.12 -38.44
C SER A 184 -32.40 15.82 -37.15
N ILE A 185 -33.41 16.25 -36.42
CA ILE A 185 -33.39 16.69 -35.03
C ILE A 185 -32.53 15.73 -34.20
N THR A 186 -31.44 16.26 -33.62
CA THR A 186 -30.87 15.74 -32.38
C THR A 186 -30.77 16.89 -31.38
N PRO A 187 -31.37 16.78 -30.18
CA PRO A 187 -31.44 17.88 -29.24
C PRO A 187 -30.08 18.04 -28.53
N SER A 188 -29.29 19.03 -28.95
CA SER A 188 -28.11 19.50 -28.21
C SER A 188 -28.54 20.52 -27.14
N SER A 189 -29.32 20.05 -26.17
CA SER A 189 -29.57 20.77 -24.91
C SER A 189 -28.58 20.26 -23.86
N HIS A 190 -27.49 21.00 -23.67
CA HIS A 190 -26.99 21.43 -22.36
C HIS A 190 -25.67 22.18 -22.57
N ARG A 191 -25.83 23.48 -22.82
CA ARG A 191 -24.81 24.49 -22.63
C ARG A 191 -24.52 24.57 -21.13
N ASN A 192 -23.60 23.75 -20.65
CA ASN A 192 -23.00 23.93 -19.34
C ASN A 192 -21.72 24.77 -19.54
N ASP A 193 -21.80 26.00 -19.06
CA ASP A 193 -20.66 26.79 -18.61
C ASP A 193 -19.75 25.90 -17.75
N ARG A 194 -18.64 25.46 -18.32
CA ARG A 194 -17.54 24.90 -17.54
C ARG A 194 -16.27 25.61 -17.94
N ALA A 195 -16.00 26.64 -17.16
CA ALA A 195 -14.71 27.20 -16.80
C ALA A 195 -13.56 26.86 -17.76
N ARG A 196 -13.14 27.90 -18.48
CA ARG A 196 -11.79 28.02 -19.03
C ARG A 196 -10.76 27.88 -17.90
N TYR A 197 -10.30 26.66 -17.66
CA TYR A 197 -8.97 26.41 -17.09
C TYR A 197 -8.09 25.92 -18.23
N SER A 198 -7.56 26.90 -18.97
CA SER A 198 -6.36 26.72 -19.77
C SER A 198 -5.20 26.56 -18.80
N LEU A 199 -4.84 25.32 -18.46
CA LEU A 199 -3.56 25.06 -17.82
C LEU A 199 -2.53 25.06 -18.95
N GLU A 200 -1.74 26.13 -19.01
CA GLU A 200 -0.52 26.19 -19.80
C GLU A 200 0.32 24.95 -19.47
N ALA A 201 0.45 24.05 -20.43
CA ALA A 201 1.44 23.00 -20.38
C ALA A 201 2.81 23.66 -20.54
N THR A 202 3.41 24.02 -19.40
CA THR A 202 4.82 24.41 -19.33
C THR A 202 5.64 23.22 -19.83
N HIS A 203 6.11 23.35 -21.06
CA HIS A 203 7.00 22.44 -21.75
C HIS A 203 8.40 22.52 -21.11
N LEU A 204 8.57 21.94 -19.93
CA LEU A 204 9.90 21.65 -19.37
C LEU A 204 10.29 20.24 -19.79
N GLY A 205 10.95 20.15 -20.95
CA GLY A 205 11.68 18.96 -21.34
C GLY A 205 12.88 18.77 -20.39
N PRO A 206 13.12 17.55 -19.87
CA PRO A 206 14.42 17.22 -19.34
C PRO A 206 15.36 17.02 -20.52
N GLU A 207 16.35 17.90 -20.61
CA GLU A 207 17.47 17.81 -21.53
C GLU A 207 18.30 16.57 -21.17
N TRP A 208 18.39 15.62 -22.10
CA TRP A 208 19.20 14.42 -21.96
C TRP A 208 20.67 14.82 -22.09
N SER A 209 21.30 15.19 -20.98
CA SER A 209 22.75 15.32 -20.93
C SER A 209 23.38 13.94 -20.76
N ALA A 210 23.85 13.41 -21.87
CA ALA A 210 24.75 12.28 -21.93
C ALA A 210 26.05 12.61 -21.20
N ARG A 211 26.34 11.87 -20.12
CA ARG A 211 27.67 11.40 -19.67
C ARG A 211 27.55 10.92 -18.22
N HIS A 212 27.49 9.62 -18.03
CA HIS A 212 28.46 8.88 -17.21
C HIS A 212 28.03 7.42 -17.19
N SER A 213 28.87 6.60 -17.82
CA SER A 213 28.79 5.15 -17.79
C SER A 213 29.20 4.67 -16.40
N GLU A 214 28.30 3.99 -15.69
CA GLU A 214 28.65 2.96 -14.71
C GLU A 214 27.53 1.90 -14.69
N PRO A 215 27.87 0.60 -14.62
CA PRO A 215 26.90 -0.48 -14.79
C PRO A 215 26.22 -0.81 -13.46
N GLN A 216 24.97 -0.36 -13.30
CA GLN A 216 24.15 -0.76 -12.15
C GLN A 216 23.38 -2.04 -12.47
N GLU A 217 23.86 -3.15 -11.91
CA GLU A 217 23.18 -4.45 -11.88
C GLU A 217 21.81 -4.32 -11.21
N TRP A 218 20.75 -4.39 -12.01
CA TRP A 218 19.40 -4.60 -11.49
C TRP A 218 19.22 -6.08 -11.18
N ARG A 219 19.48 -6.46 -9.91
CA ARG A 219 18.92 -7.67 -9.33
C ARG A 219 17.57 -7.40 -8.68
N ALA A 220 16.65 -8.31 -8.97
CA ALA A 220 15.29 -8.39 -8.50
C ALA A 220 15.17 -8.36 -6.97
N ALA A 221 14.13 -7.67 -6.51
CA ALA A 221 13.43 -7.99 -5.26
C ALA A 221 12.03 -7.36 -5.31
N GLU A 222 11.12 -7.99 -6.05
CA GLU A 222 9.70 -7.92 -5.72
C GLU A 222 9.51 -8.63 -4.38
N GLY A 223 9.37 -7.84 -3.32
CA GLY A 223 9.14 -8.29 -1.96
C GLY A 223 7.90 -7.61 -1.40
N THR A 224 6.82 -8.38 -1.36
CA THR A 224 5.55 -8.16 -0.69
C THR A 224 5.70 -7.51 0.69
N ALA A 225 5.14 -6.32 0.88
CA ALA A 225 4.88 -5.75 2.19
C ALA A 225 3.42 -5.27 2.28
N ALA A 226 2.52 -6.19 2.59
CA ALA A 226 1.17 -5.88 3.01
C ALA A 226 1.22 -5.24 4.41
N SER A 227 1.34 -3.91 4.45
CA SER A 227 1.29 -3.13 5.70
C SER A 227 -0.17 -3.04 6.18
N LYS A 228 -0.51 -3.90 7.13
CA LYS A 228 -1.77 -3.86 7.88
C LYS A 228 -1.74 -2.66 8.82
N ARG A 229 -2.51 -1.62 8.51
CA ARG A 229 -2.76 -0.51 9.45
C ARG A 229 -4.13 -0.71 10.11
N SER A 230 -4.13 -0.96 11.41
CA SER A 230 -5.33 -0.89 12.24
C SER A 230 -5.48 0.56 12.70
N GLU A 231 -6.58 1.20 12.31
CA GLU A 231 -6.97 2.53 12.78
C GLU A 231 -7.48 2.41 14.23
N THR A 232 -6.73 2.94 15.20
CA THR A 232 -7.26 3.25 16.53
C THR A 232 -7.59 4.73 16.58
N ALA A 233 -8.88 5.04 16.45
CA ALA A 233 -9.41 6.38 16.68
C ALA A 233 -9.48 6.68 18.18
N ASN A 234 -8.82 7.78 18.57
CA ASN A 234 -8.92 8.39 19.88
C ASN A 234 -10.31 9.00 20.07
N SER A 235 -10.91 8.82 21.25
CA SER A 235 -12.00 9.68 21.73
C SER A 235 -11.70 10.15 23.15
N ILE A 236 -11.12 11.34 23.23
CA ILE A 236 -11.02 12.13 24.45
C ILE A 236 -12.31 12.95 24.52
N LYS A 237 -13.12 12.73 25.56
CA LYS A 237 -14.20 13.67 25.91
C LYS A 237 -14.14 13.98 27.41
N MET A 238 -13.48 15.09 27.70
CA MET A 238 -13.64 15.86 28.94
C MET A 238 -15.07 16.38 29.03
N GLY A 239 -15.69 16.32 30.21
CA GLY A 239 -16.97 16.98 30.42
C GLY A 239 -17.68 16.68 31.74
N SER A 240 -17.26 17.38 32.78
CA SER A 240 -18.10 17.98 33.82
C SER A 240 -18.74 17.14 34.93
N ALA A 241 -18.46 17.60 36.14
CA ALA A 241 -18.98 17.17 37.42
C ALA A 241 -20.50 17.37 37.56
N ARG A 242 -21.16 16.40 38.20
CA ARG A 242 -22.18 16.69 39.21
C ARG A 242 -22.04 15.70 40.36
N ARG A 243 -21.89 16.27 41.56
CA ARG A 243 -22.19 15.62 42.83
C ARG A 243 -23.64 15.15 42.77
N ASP A 244 -23.88 13.92 43.19
CA ASP A 244 -24.96 13.62 44.12
C ASP A 244 -24.55 12.42 44.96
N ALA A 245 -24.51 12.66 46.26
CA ALA A 245 -24.34 11.65 47.28
C ALA A 245 -25.60 10.80 47.34
N ASN A 246 -25.47 9.48 47.25
CA ASN A 246 -26.43 8.57 47.84
C ASN A 246 -25.70 7.33 48.34
N TYR A 247 -25.45 7.35 49.65
CA TYR A 247 -25.17 6.18 50.45
C TYR A 247 -26.35 5.20 50.33
N SER A 248 -26.11 4.07 49.68
CA SER A 248 -26.90 2.85 49.86
C SER A 248 -25.93 1.69 49.91
N ALA A 249 -25.50 1.35 51.12
CA ALA A 249 -24.87 0.09 51.43
C ALA A 249 -25.80 -1.05 50.98
N LYS A 250 -25.49 -1.65 49.83
CA LYS A 250 -26.02 -2.96 49.45
C LYS A 250 -24.87 -3.95 49.47
N ALA A 251 -25.00 -4.87 50.41
CA ALA A 251 -24.26 -6.10 50.59
C ALA A 251 -23.54 -6.57 49.32
N THR A 252 -22.21 -6.59 49.41
CA THR A 252 -21.32 -7.36 48.55
C THR A 252 -21.57 -8.85 48.76
N ALA A 253 -22.61 -9.37 48.09
CA ALA A 253 -22.63 -10.78 47.73
C ALA A 253 -21.57 -10.96 46.63
N TYR A 254 -20.46 -11.61 46.97
CA TYR A 254 -19.47 -12.06 46.00
C TYR A 254 -20.17 -12.85 44.88
N PRO A 255 -20.01 -12.49 43.60
CA PRO A 255 -20.56 -13.27 42.50
C PRO A 255 -19.59 -14.43 42.20
N THR A 256 -19.55 -15.43 43.07
CA THR A 256 -18.74 -16.64 42.89
C THR A 256 -19.26 -17.53 41.75
N GLN A 257 -20.44 -17.23 41.21
CA GLN A 257 -21.15 -18.04 40.21
C GLN A 257 -20.75 -17.72 38.75
N ASN A 258 -19.93 -16.69 38.51
CA ASN A 258 -19.67 -16.16 37.16
C ASN A 258 -18.23 -16.43 36.66
N VAL A 259 -17.44 -17.23 37.37
CA VAL A 259 -16.06 -17.56 36.97
C VAL A 259 -16.05 -18.78 36.04
N GLU A 260 -16.89 -19.77 36.33
CA GLU A 260 -17.05 -20.98 35.52
C GLU A 260 -17.55 -20.65 34.10
N ASP A 261 -18.58 -19.80 33.98
CA ASP A 261 -19.15 -19.37 32.70
C ASP A 261 -18.14 -18.56 31.85
N LYS A 262 -17.33 -17.72 32.50
CA LYS A 262 -16.24 -17.00 31.83
C LYS A 262 -15.17 -17.95 31.33
N TYR A 263 -14.81 -18.96 32.12
CA TYR A 263 -13.82 -19.96 31.72
C TYR A 263 -14.32 -20.80 30.53
N ALA A 264 -15.58 -21.24 30.56
CA ALA A 264 -16.22 -21.92 29.42
C ALA A 264 -16.23 -21.05 28.15
N THR A 265 -16.52 -19.76 28.31
CA THR A 265 -16.51 -18.79 27.20
C THR A 265 -15.11 -18.58 26.61
N VAL A 266 -14.08 -18.49 27.46
CA VAL A 266 -12.68 -18.39 27.01
C VAL A 266 -12.26 -19.64 26.23
N LYS A 267 -12.55 -20.83 26.76
CA LYS A 267 -12.22 -22.10 26.11
C LYS A 267 -12.91 -22.26 24.76
N GLU A 268 -14.16 -21.81 24.64
CA GLU A 268 -14.89 -21.80 23.37
C GLU A 268 -14.29 -20.78 22.38
N LEU A 269 -13.88 -19.59 22.85
CA LEU A 269 -13.20 -18.61 22.00
C LEU A 269 -11.83 -19.09 21.54
N GLU A 270 -11.07 -19.80 22.37
CA GLU A 270 -9.79 -20.42 22.00
C GLU A 270 -9.99 -21.52 20.95
N ARG A 271 -10.99 -22.38 21.14
CA ARG A 271 -11.36 -23.41 20.16
C ARG A 271 -11.73 -22.78 18.81
N ARG A 272 -12.54 -21.71 18.82
CA ARG A 272 -12.89 -20.97 17.60
C ARG A 272 -11.68 -20.29 16.97
N LEU A 273 -10.80 -19.69 17.78
CA LEU A 273 -9.58 -19.06 17.28
C LEU A 273 -8.72 -20.05 16.51
N LEU A 274 -8.57 -21.27 17.05
CA LEU A 274 -7.81 -22.32 16.39
C LEU A 274 -8.45 -22.72 15.05
N GLN A 275 -9.77 -22.92 15.03
CA GLN A 275 -10.50 -23.27 13.80
C GLN A 275 -10.41 -22.19 12.73
N GLU A 276 -10.62 -20.92 13.10
CA GLU A 276 -10.54 -19.78 12.18
C GLU A 276 -9.11 -19.55 11.69
N SER A 277 -8.09 -19.79 12.53
CA SER A 277 -6.69 -19.73 12.10
C SER A 277 -6.36 -20.83 11.10
N GLN A 278 -6.82 -22.07 11.32
CA GLN A 278 -6.65 -23.16 10.38
C GLN A 278 -7.35 -22.88 9.04
N ALA A 279 -8.59 -22.36 9.09
CA ALA A 279 -9.34 -21.98 7.90
C ALA A 279 -8.62 -20.86 7.12
N LYS A 280 -8.09 -19.85 7.83
CA LYS A 280 -7.28 -18.78 7.22
C LYS A 280 -6.06 -19.36 6.51
N ASP A 281 -5.32 -20.26 7.14
CA ASP A 281 -4.09 -20.82 6.59
C ASP A 281 -4.37 -21.72 5.37
N GLU A 282 -5.51 -22.43 5.34
CA GLU A 282 -5.96 -23.18 4.16
C GLU A 282 -6.33 -22.26 2.99
N ILE A 283 -7.03 -21.14 3.25
CA ILE A 283 -7.33 -20.14 2.21
C ILE A 283 -6.05 -19.50 1.68
N GLU A 284 -5.10 -19.20 2.56
CA GLU A 284 -3.79 -18.64 2.21
C GLU A 284 -3.00 -19.59 1.30
N LYS A 285 -2.99 -20.89 1.64
CA LYS A 285 -2.38 -21.93 0.80
C LYS A 285 -3.05 -22.03 -0.58
N GLN A 286 -4.38 -21.92 -0.64
CA GLN A 286 -5.11 -21.93 -1.91
C GLN A 286 -4.82 -20.67 -2.76
N LEU A 287 -4.71 -19.50 -2.14
CA LEU A 287 -4.28 -18.27 -2.79
C LEU A 287 -2.87 -18.40 -3.35
N GLN A 288 -1.91 -18.84 -2.54
CA GLN A 288 -0.52 -19.03 -2.97
C GLN A 288 -0.41 -20.02 -4.13
N LYS A 289 -1.19 -21.12 -4.08
CA LYS A 289 -1.28 -22.09 -5.19
C LYS A 289 -1.81 -21.42 -6.46
N MET A 290 -2.85 -20.60 -6.37
CA MET A 290 -3.37 -19.90 -7.54
C MET A 290 -2.45 -18.79 -8.04
N GLU A 291 -1.66 -18.16 -7.18
CA GLU A 291 -0.66 -17.16 -7.55
C GLU A 291 0.54 -17.76 -8.26
N SER A 292 0.94 -18.98 -7.86
CA SER A 292 1.97 -19.74 -8.58
C SER A 292 1.53 -20.16 -9.98
N SER A 293 0.22 -20.23 -10.25
CA SER A 293 -0.33 -20.54 -11.56
C SER A 293 -0.70 -19.28 -12.34
N ARG A 294 -0.30 -19.21 -13.61
CA ARG A 294 -0.73 -18.10 -14.48
C ARG A 294 -2.26 -18.17 -14.67
N ILE A 295 -2.97 -17.10 -14.31
CA ILE A 295 -4.41 -16.95 -14.53
C ILE A 295 -4.68 -16.85 -16.04
N ARG A 296 -5.44 -17.79 -16.59
CA ARG A 296 -5.73 -17.89 -18.04
C ARG A 296 -7.16 -17.48 -18.40
N ASN A 297 -8.10 -17.57 -17.46
CA ASN A 297 -9.50 -17.29 -17.73
C ASN A 297 -10.16 -16.38 -16.68
N GLY A 298 -11.34 -15.85 -17.01
CA GLY A 298 -12.11 -14.97 -16.12
C GLY A 298 -12.67 -15.67 -14.88
N ALA A 299 -12.95 -16.98 -14.97
CA ALA A 299 -13.45 -17.78 -13.85
C ALA A 299 -12.40 -17.96 -12.75
N GLU A 300 -11.14 -18.20 -13.12
CA GLU A 300 -9.98 -18.25 -12.23
C GLU A 300 -9.75 -16.89 -11.56
N ARG A 301 -9.90 -15.80 -12.31
CA ARG A 301 -9.84 -14.45 -11.73
C ARG A 301 -10.96 -14.22 -10.70
N ALA A 302 -12.19 -14.61 -11.01
CA ALA A 302 -13.32 -14.51 -10.08
C ALA A 302 -13.09 -15.37 -8.83
N LYS A 303 -12.56 -16.59 -9.01
CA LYS A 303 -12.19 -17.48 -7.91
C LYS A 303 -11.08 -16.86 -7.04
N LYS A 304 -10.10 -16.18 -7.63
CA LYS A 304 -9.05 -15.47 -6.89
C LYS A 304 -9.63 -14.38 -6.01
N ILE A 305 -10.48 -13.54 -6.59
CA ILE A 305 -11.16 -12.46 -5.86
C ILE A 305 -12.02 -13.03 -4.72
N ALA A 306 -12.72 -14.15 -4.94
CA ALA A 306 -13.51 -14.79 -3.90
C ALA A 306 -12.63 -15.31 -2.74
N LEU A 307 -11.49 -15.93 -3.04
CA LEU A 307 -10.52 -16.38 -2.03
C LEU A 307 -9.87 -15.21 -1.29
N GLU A 308 -9.52 -14.11 -1.96
CA GLU A 308 -8.99 -12.89 -1.32
C GLU A 308 -10.01 -12.28 -0.34
N ARG A 309 -11.28 -12.20 -0.74
CA ARG A 309 -12.37 -11.75 0.14
C ARG A 309 -12.55 -12.68 1.33
N GLY A 310 -12.51 -14.00 1.10
CA GLY A 310 -12.57 -15.00 2.16
C GLY A 310 -11.41 -14.90 3.16
N PHE A 311 -10.19 -14.67 2.65
CA PHE A 311 -8.99 -14.49 3.49
C PHE A 311 -9.12 -13.24 4.38
N LEU A 312 -9.57 -12.12 3.82
CA LEU A 312 -9.80 -10.90 4.61
C LEU A 312 -10.87 -11.09 5.68
N ALA A 313 -11.97 -11.78 5.36
CA ALA A 313 -13.01 -12.09 6.33
C ALA A 313 -12.49 -12.98 7.47
N ALA A 314 -11.78 -14.06 7.15
CA ALA A 314 -11.15 -14.94 8.15
C ALA A 314 -10.11 -14.20 9.00
N GLN A 315 -9.38 -13.26 8.41
CA GLN A 315 -8.43 -12.43 9.16
C GLN A 315 -9.15 -11.49 10.15
N GLN A 316 -10.28 -10.92 9.75
CA GLN A 316 -11.10 -10.07 10.62
C GLN A 316 -11.68 -10.89 11.79
N THR A 317 -12.24 -12.07 11.53
CA THR A 317 -12.79 -12.95 12.58
C THR A 317 -11.71 -13.35 13.60
N VAL A 318 -10.52 -13.74 13.13
CA VAL A 318 -9.36 -14.02 14.02
C VAL A 318 -9.00 -12.80 14.87
N GLY A 319 -8.97 -11.60 14.27
CA GLY A 319 -8.71 -10.35 14.98
C GLY A 319 -9.73 -10.05 16.07
N GLU A 320 -11.02 -10.19 15.76
CA GLU A 320 -12.13 -10.00 16.70
C GLU A 320 -12.07 -11.00 17.86
N ILE A 321 -11.82 -12.28 17.58
CA ILE A 321 -11.70 -13.32 18.61
C ILE A 321 -10.52 -12.99 19.55
N ARG A 322 -9.36 -12.60 19.01
CA ARG A 322 -8.19 -12.18 19.82
C ARG A 322 -8.49 -10.95 20.67
N MET A 323 -9.26 -9.99 20.15
CA MET A 323 -9.70 -8.82 20.91
C MET A 323 -10.62 -9.23 22.07
N ARG A 324 -11.60 -10.12 21.81
CA ARG A 324 -12.51 -10.63 22.85
C ARG A 324 -11.77 -11.40 23.94
N LEU A 325 -10.81 -12.26 23.56
CA LEU A 325 -9.95 -12.96 24.51
C LEU A 325 -9.14 -12.00 25.37
N ARG A 326 -8.56 -10.93 24.79
CA ARG A 326 -7.86 -9.90 25.55
C ARG A 326 -8.78 -9.14 26.50
N SER A 327 -10.00 -8.79 26.08
CA SER A 327 -10.97 -8.12 26.96
C SER A 327 -11.41 -9.01 28.13
N LEU A 328 -11.56 -10.32 27.90
CA LEU A 328 -11.89 -11.26 28.96
C LEU A 328 -10.71 -11.51 29.90
N ALA A 329 -9.49 -11.61 29.37
CA ALA A 329 -8.28 -11.75 30.18
C ALA A 329 -8.02 -10.52 31.07
N ALA A 330 -8.32 -9.31 30.57
CA ALA A 330 -8.25 -8.08 31.35
C ALA A 330 -9.32 -8.01 32.46
N LEU A 331 -10.46 -8.68 32.28
CA LEU A 331 -11.54 -8.75 33.28
C LEU A 331 -11.29 -9.82 34.37
N VAL A 332 -10.34 -10.74 34.14
CA VAL A 332 -9.97 -11.83 35.05
C VAL A 332 -8.75 -11.46 35.92
N ARG A 333 -7.95 -10.46 35.52
CA ARG A 333 -6.87 -9.88 36.34
C ARG A 333 -7.41 -8.85 37.33
#